data_AF-A0A7S2CAN2-F1
#
_entry.id   AF-A0A7S2CAN2-F1
#
_cell.length_a   1.000
_cell.length_b   1.000
_cell.length_c   1.000
_cell.angle_alpha   90.00
_cell.angle_beta   90.00
_cell.angle_gamma   90.00
#
_symmetry.space_group_name_H-M   'P 1'
#
loop_
_entity.id
_entity.type
_entity.pdbx_description
1 polymer ?
#
loop_
_entity_poly.entity_id
_entity_poly.type
_entity_poly.pdbx_seq_one_letter_code
_entity_poly.pdbx_strand_id
1 'polypeptide(L)'
;VVSFTDPGILPRNQDPNFNTKQQPQLYRNREDEHGNQVTDTWCTTCRIYRPPRSSHCPDCDNCVRDFDHHCPFTRNCIGARNYAFFIAFLMSVSLSLVALIFCCLLFYDEAEERGEVQSVLNLALLLFSLIMGTLL
;
A
#
# COMPACT_ATOMS: atom_id res chain seq x y z
N VAL A 1 -1.25 -4.78 -9.29
CA VAL A 1 0.05 -4.09 -9.23
C VAL A 1 0.46 -3.76 -7.79
N VAL A 2 -0.38 -3.07 -7.01
CA VAL A 2 -0.01 -2.64 -5.65
C VAL A 2 0.24 -3.85 -4.74
N SER A 3 -0.50 -4.95 -4.94
CA SER A 3 -0.39 -6.17 -4.11
C SER A 3 0.96 -6.87 -4.24
N PHE A 4 1.68 -6.69 -5.36
CA PHE A 4 2.91 -7.42 -5.66
C PHE A 4 4.17 -6.53 -5.66
N THR A 5 4.02 -5.25 -5.34
CA THR A 5 5.14 -4.30 -5.28
C THR A 5 5.79 -4.33 -3.89
N ASP A 6 7.11 -4.22 -3.85
CA ASP A 6 7.83 -4.03 -2.59
C ASP A 6 7.41 -2.68 -1.98
N PRO A 7 6.86 -2.64 -0.75
CA PRO A 7 6.50 -1.39 -0.09
C PRO A 7 7.73 -0.61 0.41
N GLY A 8 8.91 -1.23 0.39
CA GLY A 8 10.14 -0.71 0.99
C GLY A 8 10.50 -1.48 2.25
N ILE A 9 10.46 -2.82 2.18
CA ILE A 9 10.83 -3.69 3.30
C ILE A 9 12.28 -3.43 3.71
N LEU A 10 12.50 -3.23 5.01
CA LEU A 10 13.83 -3.09 5.59
C LEU A 10 14.42 -4.48 5.90
N PRO A 11 15.65 -4.78 5.47
CA PRO A 11 16.30 -6.06 5.73
C PRO A 11 16.48 -6.30 7.24
N ARG A 12 16.27 -7.54 7.67
CA ARG A 12 16.35 -7.94 9.10
C ARG A 12 17.79 -8.11 9.57
N ASN A 13 17.97 -8.16 10.90
CA ASN A 13 19.23 -8.51 11.56
C ASN A 13 20.44 -7.67 11.13
N GLN A 14 20.21 -6.39 10.84
CA GLN A 14 21.26 -5.48 10.41
C GLN A 14 21.97 -4.76 11.57
N ASP A 15 21.78 -5.19 12.82
CA ASP A 15 22.52 -4.61 13.93
C ASP A 15 23.97 -5.12 13.95
N PRO A 16 24.98 -4.27 13.64
CA PRO A 16 26.38 -4.68 13.69
C PRO A 16 26.84 -5.02 15.11
N ASN A 17 26.14 -4.55 16.14
CA ASN A 17 26.45 -4.80 17.55
C ASN A 17 25.73 -6.03 18.12
N PHE A 18 25.10 -6.86 17.28
CA PHE A 18 24.40 -8.06 17.73
C PHE A 18 25.32 -9.01 18.53
N ASN A 19 26.61 -9.06 18.19
CA ASN A 19 27.58 -9.95 18.83
C ASN A 19 28.08 -9.45 20.21
N THR A 20 27.78 -8.21 20.60
CA THR A 20 28.45 -7.55 21.74
C THR A 20 27.83 -7.87 23.10
N LYS A 21 26.86 -8.80 23.20
CA LYS A 21 26.06 -9.11 24.42
C LYS A 21 25.38 -7.89 25.09
N GLN A 22 25.53 -6.68 24.55
CA GLN A 22 24.85 -5.49 25.01
C GLN A 22 23.42 -5.49 24.48
N GLN A 23 22.48 -5.16 25.37
CA GLN A 23 21.09 -4.98 24.95
C GLN A 23 20.98 -3.73 24.06
N PRO A 24 20.24 -3.80 22.94
CA PRO A 24 20.02 -2.66 22.09
C PRO A 24 19.20 -1.60 22.83
N GLN A 25 19.63 -0.34 22.72
CA GLN A 25 18.89 0.79 23.25
C GLN A 25 17.61 0.98 22.42
N LEU A 26 16.50 1.40 23.04
CA LEU A 26 15.25 1.63 22.30
C LEU A 26 15.40 2.73 21.25
N TYR A 27 16.20 3.76 21.55
CA TYR A 27 16.44 4.90 20.69
C TYR A 27 17.94 5.06 20.42
N ARG A 28 18.28 5.43 19.18
CA ARG A 28 19.65 5.73 18.77
C ARG A 28 19.67 7.01 17.96
N ASN A 29 20.35 8.04 18.46
CA ASN A 29 20.56 9.27 17.71
C ASN A 29 21.71 9.09 16.72
N ARG A 30 21.55 9.62 15.52
CA ARG A 30 22.58 9.69 14.48
C ARG A 30 22.39 10.95 13.65
N GLU A 31 23.42 11.33 12.93
CA GLU A 31 23.33 12.36 11.90
C GLU A 31 22.90 11.71 10.56
N ASP A 32 22.04 12.38 9.81
CA ASP A 32 21.68 11.99 8.45
C ASP A 32 22.66 12.56 7.40
N GLU A 33 22.44 12.23 6.13
CA GLU A 33 23.29 12.70 5.02
C GLU A 33 23.27 14.22 4.82
N HIS A 34 22.31 14.92 5.44
CA HIS A 34 22.13 16.37 5.35
C HIS A 34 22.59 17.10 6.62
N GLY A 35 23.19 16.39 7.58
CA GLY A 35 23.65 16.98 8.84
C GLY A 35 22.57 17.13 9.91
N ASN A 36 21.36 16.58 9.69
CA ASN A 36 20.28 16.66 10.67
C ASN A 36 20.39 15.54 11.71
N GLN A 37 20.11 15.88 12.97
CA GLN A 37 20.00 14.89 14.04
C GLN A 37 18.68 14.13 13.90
N VAL A 38 18.77 12.81 13.73
CA VAL A 38 17.63 11.91 13.63
C VAL A 38 17.70 10.81 14.68
N THR A 39 16.54 10.35 15.14
CA THR A 39 16.43 9.27 16.14
C THR A 39 15.88 8.03 15.47
N ASP A 40 16.70 6.98 15.40
CA ASP A 40 16.25 5.66 15.00
C ASP A 40 15.60 4.94 16.20
N THR A 41 14.59 4.09 15.93
CA THR A 41 13.91 3.31 16.98
C THR A 41 14.11 1.81 16.77
N TRP A 42 14.55 1.11 17.80
CA TRP A 42 14.76 -0.33 17.77
C TRP A 42 13.46 -1.11 17.54
N CYS A 43 13.51 -2.10 16.65
CA CYS A 43 12.48 -3.11 16.47
C CYS A 43 13.00 -4.45 16.96
N THR A 44 12.35 -5.01 17.99
CA THR A 44 12.70 -6.31 18.58
C THR A 44 12.42 -7.48 17.64
N THR A 45 11.33 -7.42 16.86
CA THR A 45 10.93 -8.48 15.91
C THR A 45 11.89 -8.62 14.74
N CYS A 46 12.20 -7.51 14.07
CA CYS A 46 13.08 -7.51 12.90
C CYS A 46 14.56 -7.37 13.25
N ARG A 47 14.88 -7.05 14.51
CA ARG A 47 16.24 -6.81 15.05
C ARG A 47 17.01 -5.77 14.24
N ILE A 48 16.40 -4.60 14.10
CA ILE A 48 16.98 -3.44 13.41
C ILE A 48 16.66 -2.15 14.15
N TYR A 49 17.52 -1.15 13.98
CA TYR A 49 17.17 0.24 14.24
C TYR A 49 16.42 0.79 13.02
N ARG A 50 15.13 1.05 13.21
CA ARG A 50 14.27 1.60 12.16
C ARG A 50 14.60 3.08 11.97
N PRO A 51 14.88 3.52 10.73
CA PRO A 51 14.99 4.94 10.41
C PRO A 51 13.71 5.70 10.79
N PRO A 52 13.76 7.04 10.87
CA PRO A 52 12.56 7.86 11.01
C PRO A 52 11.48 7.47 9.99
N ARG A 53 10.21 7.60 10.40
CA ARG A 53 9.02 7.27 9.59
C ARG A 53 8.88 5.79 9.19
N SER A 54 9.73 4.90 9.69
CA SER A 54 9.65 3.46 9.43
C SER A 54 8.97 2.74 10.60
N SER A 55 8.05 1.82 10.30
CA SER A 55 7.29 1.08 11.32
C SER A 55 7.24 -0.41 11.00
N HIS A 56 7.02 -1.23 12.03
CA HIS A 56 6.82 -2.66 11.88
C HIS A 56 5.33 -2.92 11.67
N CYS A 57 4.97 -3.59 10.58
CA CYS A 57 3.63 -4.09 10.35
C CYS A 57 3.55 -5.53 10.90
N PRO A 58 2.69 -5.80 11.90
CA PRO A 58 2.50 -7.14 12.43
C PRO A 58 1.90 -8.12 11.41
N ASP A 59 0.99 -7.65 10.55
CA ASP A 59 0.28 -8.48 9.56
C ASP A 59 1.23 -9.00 8.47
N CYS A 60 2.14 -8.15 8.01
CA CYS A 60 3.16 -8.52 7.02
C CYS A 60 4.45 -9.04 7.67
N ASP A 61 4.56 -9.01 8.99
CA ASP A 61 5.77 -9.29 9.76
C ASP A 61 7.02 -8.64 9.14
N ASN A 62 6.98 -7.35 8.86
CA ASN A 62 8.11 -6.65 8.25
C ASN A 62 8.16 -5.19 8.70
N CYS A 63 9.37 -4.65 8.86
CA CYS A 63 9.56 -3.21 8.95
C CYS A 63 9.52 -2.61 7.54
N VAL A 64 8.77 -1.54 7.37
CA VAL A 64 8.60 -0.85 6.08
C VAL A 64 9.10 0.59 6.22
N ARG A 65 9.87 1.04 5.23
CA ARG A 65 10.36 2.43 5.14
C ARG A 65 9.22 3.37 4.75
N ASP A 66 9.17 4.54 5.37
CA ASP A 66 8.09 5.52 5.21
C ASP A 66 6.72 4.85 5.26
N PHE A 67 6.52 4.03 6.30
CA PHE A 67 5.32 3.23 6.46
C PHE A 67 4.11 4.14 6.63
N ASP A 68 3.12 3.94 5.77
CA ASP A 68 1.82 4.60 5.87
C ASP A 68 0.84 3.68 6.61
N HIS A 69 0.46 2.57 5.97
CA HIS A 69 -0.46 1.59 6.57
C HIS A 69 -0.33 0.20 5.94
N HIS A 70 -0.93 -0.81 6.58
CA HIS A 70 -1.24 -2.07 5.93
C HIS A 70 -2.63 -1.97 5.31
N CYS A 71 -2.76 -2.20 4.00
CA CYS A 71 -4.03 -2.13 3.31
C CYS A 71 -4.60 -3.55 3.11
N PRO A 72 -5.73 -3.90 3.76
CA PRO A 72 -6.34 -5.23 3.59
C PRO A 72 -6.81 -5.50 2.16
N PHE A 73 -7.14 -4.45 1.40
CA PHE A 73 -7.65 -4.58 0.03
C PHE A 73 -6.57 -4.97 -0.96
N THR A 74 -5.37 -4.41 -0.82
CA THR A 74 -4.20 -4.79 -1.64
C THR A 74 -3.41 -5.94 -1.01
N ARG A 75 -3.77 -6.36 0.22
CA ARG A 75 -3.04 -7.36 1.02
C ARG A 75 -1.54 -7.08 1.09
N ASN A 76 -1.18 -5.80 1.15
CA ASN A 76 0.20 -5.35 1.17
C ASN A 76 0.33 -4.09 2.03
N CYS A 77 1.53 -3.82 2.54
CA CYS A 77 1.82 -2.53 3.13
C CYS A 77 1.88 -1.45 2.04
N ILE A 78 1.55 -0.23 2.42
CA ILE A 78 1.80 0.98 1.64
C ILE A 78 2.96 1.71 2.31
N GLY A 79 4.00 1.99 1.53
CA GLY A 79 5.21 2.64 2.03
C GLY A 79 6.02 3.29 0.92
N ALA A 80 7.27 3.62 1.22
CA ALA A 80 8.16 4.42 0.38
C ALA A 80 8.18 4.01 -1.10
N ARG A 81 8.18 2.71 -1.40
CA ARG A 81 8.42 2.20 -2.76
C ARG A 81 7.17 1.87 -3.56
N ASN A 82 5.99 1.88 -2.93
CA ASN A 82 4.74 1.60 -3.63
C ASN A 82 3.62 2.62 -3.42
N TYR A 83 3.87 3.71 -2.67
CA TYR A 83 2.91 4.78 -2.47
C TYR A 83 2.34 5.34 -3.80
N ALA A 84 3.20 5.60 -4.79
CA ALA A 84 2.74 6.10 -6.10
C ALA A 84 1.81 5.10 -6.83
N PHE A 85 2.09 3.80 -6.75
CA PHE A 85 1.22 2.77 -7.31
C PHE A 85 -0.12 2.72 -6.56
N PHE A 86 -0.11 2.89 -5.24
CA PHE A 86 -1.33 2.98 -4.45
C PHE A 86 -2.18 4.19 -4.83
N ILE A 87 -1.58 5.36 -5.03
CA ILE A 87 -2.31 6.54 -5.51
C ILE A 87 -2.88 6.31 -6.92
N ALA A 88 -2.08 5.75 -7.84
CA ALA A 88 -2.56 5.41 -9.18
C ALA A 88 -3.74 4.40 -9.13
N PHE A 89 -3.67 3.42 -8.24
CA PHE A 89 -4.76 2.51 -7.96
C PHE A 89 -6.01 3.27 -7.50
N LEU A 90 -5.94 4.13 -6.47
CA LEU A 90 -7.09 4.91 -6.00
C LEU A 90 -7.72 5.78 -7.10
N MET A 91 -6.88 6.43 -7.93
CA MET A 91 -7.34 7.23 -9.06
C MET A 91 -8.06 6.37 -10.10
N SER A 92 -7.54 5.18 -10.41
CA SER A 92 -8.19 4.25 -11.34
C SER A 92 -9.54 3.77 -10.82
N VAL A 93 -9.66 3.41 -9.53
CA VAL A 93 -10.94 3.01 -8.92
C VAL A 93 -11.95 4.14 -9.05
N SER A 94 -11.53 5.36 -8.74
CA SER A 94 -12.38 6.55 -8.75
C SER A 94 -12.88 6.86 -10.17
N LEU A 95 -11.98 6.83 -11.15
CA LEU A 95 -12.32 7.06 -12.55
C LEU A 95 -13.24 5.98 -13.10
N SER A 96 -12.97 4.72 -12.79
CA SER A 96 -13.83 3.60 -13.20
C SER A 96 -15.23 3.71 -12.60
N LEU A 97 -15.37 4.15 -11.34
CA LEU A 97 -16.68 4.38 -10.72
C LEU A 97 -17.43 5.53 -11.41
N VAL A 98 -16.75 6.65 -11.69
CA VAL A 98 -17.36 7.77 -12.43
C VAL A 98 -17.81 7.34 -13.83
N ALA A 99 -16.97 6.58 -14.54
CA ALA A 99 -17.31 6.04 -15.86
C ALA A 99 -18.52 5.11 -15.81
N LEU A 100 -18.61 4.24 -14.79
CA LEU A 100 -19.79 3.38 -14.59
C LEU A 100 -21.07 4.18 -14.39
N ILE A 101 -21.04 5.16 -13.49
CA ILE A 101 -22.20 6.01 -13.22
C ILE A 101 -22.62 6.75 -14.49
N PHE A 102 -21.65 7.33 -15.21
CA PHE A 102 -21.92 8.03 -16.46
C PHE A 102 -22.50 7.10 -17.54
N CYS A 103 -21.95 5.90 -17.72
CA CYS A 103 -22.51 4.90 -18.63
C CYS A 103 -23.94 4.51 -18.23
N CYS A 104 -24.20 4.27 -16.94
CA CYS A 104 -25.56 4.00 -16.46
C CYS A 104 -26.50 5.14 -16.84
N LEU A 105 -26.14 6.41 -16.57
CA LEU A 105 -26.98 7.56 -16.89
C LEU A 105 -27.27 7.72 -18.39
N LEU A 106 -26.30 7.42 -19.26
CA LEU A 106 -26.48 7.54 -20.71
C LEU A 106 -27.33 6.42 -21.33
N PHE A 107 -27.18 5.19 -20.83
CA PHE A 107 -27.79 4.02 -21.44
C PHE A 107 -29.01 3.49 -20.66
N TYR A 108 -29.39 4.13 -19.55
CA TYR A 108 -30.49 3.67 -18.71
C TYR A 108 -31.82 3.61 -19.47
N ASP A 109 -32.24 4.72 -20.08
CA ASP A 109 -33.53 4.80 -20.78
C ASP A 109 -33.60 3.80 -21.95
N GLU A 110 -32.54 3.73 -22.77
CA GLU A 110 -32.47 2.75 -23.87
C GLU A 110 -32.49 1.30 -23.39
N ALA A 111 -31.80 1.01 -22.27
CA ALA A 111 -31.78 -0.33 -21.69
C ALA A 111 -33.12 -0.68 -21.03
N GLU A 112 -33.84 0.30 -20.48
CA GLU A 112 -35.17 0.14 -19.89
C GLU A 112 -36.21 -0.15 -20.96
N GLU A 113 -36.22 0.61 -22.06
CA GLU A 113 -37.11 0.34 -23.21
C GLU A 113 -36.91 -1.06 -23.80
N ARG A 114 -35.67 -1.57 -23.76
CA ARG A 114 -35.32 -2.92 -24.23
C ARG A 114 -35.56 -4.02 -23.18
N GLY A 115 -35.81 -3.66 -21.92
CA GLY A 115 -35.88 -4.61 -20.80
C GLY A 115 -34.54 -5.28 -20.47
N GLU A 116 -33.41 -4.65 -20.83
CA GLU A 116 -32.05 -5.20 -20.72
C GLU A 116 -31.21 -4.55 -19.60
N VAL A 117 -31.80 -3.69 -18.76
CA VAL A 117 -31.10 -2.96 -17.68
C VAL A 117 -30.20 -3.87 -16.83
N GLN A 118 -30.69 -5.04 -16.45
CA GLN A 118 -29.93 -5.99 -15.63
C GLN A 118 -28.68 -6.52 -16.38
N SER A 119 -28.80 -6.79 -17.68
CA SER A 119 -27.70 -7.27 -18.52
C SER A 119 -26.63 -6.19 -18.68
N VAL A 120 -27.04 -4.94 -18.90
CA VAL A 120 -26.13 -3.78 -19.00
C VAL A 120 -25.39 -3.57 -17.67
N LEU A 121 -26.11 -3.62 -16.55
CA LEU A 121 -25.51 -3.48 -15.21
C LEU A 121 -24.50 -4.60 -14.93
N ASN A 122 -24.86 -5.86 -15.24
CA ASN A 122 -23.98 -7.00 -15.06
C ASN A 122 -22.70 -6.88 -15.90
N LEU A 123 -22.82 -6.45 -17.16
CA LEU A 123 -21.67 -6.24 -18.04
C LEU A 123 -20.77 -5.11 -17.52
N ALA A 124 -21.35 -4.00 -17.08
CA ALA A 124 -20.61 -2.88 -16.52
C ALA A 124 -19.84 -3.28 -15.25
N LEU A 125 -20.48 -4.00 -14.34
CA LEU A 125 -19.84 -4.55 -13.13
C LEU A 125 -18.74 -5.57 -13.46
N LEU A 126 -18.94 -6.40 -14.48
CA LEU A 126 -17.94 -7.36 -14.93
C LEU A 126 -16.69 -6.64 -15.49
N LEU A 127 -16.88 -5.63 -16.35
CA LEU A 127 -15.78 -4.82 -16.87
C LEU A 127 -15.03 -4.08 -15.75
N PHE A 128 -15.74 -3.51 -14.78
CA PHE A 128 -15.13 -2.91 -13.60
C PHE A 128 -14.30 -3.92 -12.82
N SER A 129 -14.84 -5.12 -12.56
CA SER A 129 -14.13 -6.16 -11.83
C SER A 129 -12.86 -6.64 -12.55
N LEU A 130 -12.88 -6.72 -13.89
CA LEU A 130 -11.70 -7.06 -14.70
C LEU A 130 -10.64 -5.96 -14.65
N ILE A 131 -11.03 -4.69 -14.78
CA ILE A 131 -10.12 -3.54 -14.68
C ILE A 131 -9.49 -3.50 -13.29
N MET A 132 -10.29 -3.62 -12.24
CA MET A 132 -9.82 -3.62 -10.86
C MET A 132 -8.93 -4.83 -10.55
N GLY A 133 -9.28 -6.02 -11.07
CA GLY A 133 -8.51 -7.25 -10.90
C GLY A 133 -7.12 -7.20 -11.54
N THR A 134 -6.94 -6.45 -12.62
CA THR A 134 -5.60 -6.25 -13.23
C THR A 134 -4.76 -5.21 -12.49
N LEU A 135 -5.40 -4.28 -11.77
CA LEU A 135 -4.73 -3.19 -11.05
C LEU A 135 -4.38 -3.54 -9.60
N LEU A 136 -5.10 -4.49 -8.99
CA LEU A 136 -4.78 -5.09 -7.68
C LEU A 136 -3.43 -5.80 -7.69
#